data_AF-A0A336M098-F1
#
_entry.id   AF-A0A336M098-F1
#
_cell.length_a   1.000
_cell.length_b   1.000
_cell.length_c   1.000
_cell.angle_alpha   90.00
_cell.angle_beta   90.00
_cell.angle_gamma   90.00
#
_symmetry.space_group_name_H-M   'P 1'
#
loop_
_entity.id
_entity.type
_entity.pdbx_description
1 polymer ?
#
loop_
_entity_poly.entity_id
_entity_poly.type
_entity_poly.pdbx_seq_one_letter_code
_entity_poly.pdbx_strand_id
1 'polypeptide(L)'
;MPVTQNIARRQCIPIIYTRGTHYDVGYDVGRTFGAIIKNFLQLSNPLNESYLPLYNTDEGRKVYNETLESVKKSFPQYIQELEGTADGAQVEFHKVR
;
A
#
# COMPACT_ATOMS: atom_id res chain seq x y z
N MET A 1 -13.32 -30.32 -16.36
CA MET A 1 -12.84 -29.08 -15.70
C MET A 1 -11.36 -29.28 -15.41
N PRO A 2 -10.45 -28.38 -15.80
CA PRO A 2 -9.05 -28.55 -15.47
C PRO A 2 -8.87 -28.34 -13.96
N VAL A 3 -8.22 -29.30 -13.31
CA VAL A 3 -7.82 -29.22 -11.91
C VAL A 3 -6.68 -28.23 -11.83
N THR A 4 -6.92 -27.03 -11.31
CA THR A 4 -5.86 -26.06 -11.03
C THR A 4 -5.00 -26.63 -9.90
N GLN A 5 -3.85 -27.22 -10.24
CA GLN A 5 -2.88 -27.63 -9.24
C GLN A 5 -2.46 -26.40 -8.43
N ASN A 6 -2.61 -26.49 -7.11
CA ASN A 6 -2.19 -25.43 -6.20
C ASN A 6 -0.65 -25.44 -6.13
N ILE A 7 -0.01 -24.68 -7.02
CA ILE A 7 1.45 -24.56 -7.07
C ILE A 7 1.89 -23.75 -5.85
N ALA A 8 2.65 -24.37 -4.95
CA ALA A 8 3.20 -23.70 -3.78
C ALA A 8 4.03 -22.47 -4.17
N ARG A 9 4.00 -21.43 -3.33
CA ARG A 9 4.79 -20.21 -3.55
C ARG A 9 6.28 -20.57 -3.62
N ARG A 10 6.91 -20.22 -4.74
CA ARG A 10 8.35 -20.46 -4.94
C ARG A 10 9.16 -19.71 -3.88
N GLN A 11 10.19 -20.35 -3.35
CA GLN A 11 11.16 -19.74 -2.43
C GLN A 11 12.14 -18.85 -3.22
N CYS A 12 11.63 -17.77 -3.79
CA CYS A 12 12.41 -16.77 -4.51
C CYS A 12 11.93 -15.37 -4.17
N ILE A 13 12.87 -14.42 -4.12
CA ILE A 13 12.55 -13.00 -3.97
C ILE A 13 12.36 -12.44 -5.39
N PRO A 14 11.15 -11.97 -5.74
CA PRO A 14 10.92 -11.34 -7.03
C PRO A 14 11.67 -10.01 -7.12
N ILE A 15 12.28 -9.73 -8.28
CA ILE A 15 12.98 -8.48 -8.58
C ILE A 15 12.20 -7.75 -9.67
N ILE A 16 11.97 -6.46 -9.46
CA ILE A 16 11.42 -5.55 -10.47
C ILE A 16 12.41 -4.42 -10.71
N TYR A 17 12.57 -4.04 -11.99
CA TYR A 17 13.28 -2.84 -12.39
C TYR A 17 12.25 -1.81 -12.82
N THR A 18 12.24 -0.65 -12.18
CA THR A 18 11.28 0.44 -12.45
C THR A 18 12.03 1.73 -12.79
N ARG A 19 11.36 2.63 -13.52
CA ARG A 19 11.88 3.96 -13.85
C ARG A 19 10.70 4.89 -14.17
N GLY A 20 10.84 6.17 -13.83
CA GLY A 20 9.85 7.19 -14.14
C GLY A 20 9.84 8.26 -13.05
N THR A 21 8.68 8.85 -12.84
CA THR A 21 8.40 9.66 -11.65
C THR A 21 8.30 8.77 -10.40
N HIS A 22 8.25 9.39 -9.22
CA HIS A 22 8.02 8.68 -7.96
C HIS A 22 6.69 7.90 -7.99
N TYR A 23 5.65 8.49 -8.60
CA TYR A 23 4.37 7.83 -8.79
C TYR A 23 4.49 6.60 -9.70
N ASP A 24 5.18 6.70 -10.85
CA ASP A 24 5.34 5.58 -11.77
C ASP A 24 6.06 4.39 -11.10
N VAL A 25 7.13 4.70 -10.35
CA VAL A 25 7.87 3.70 -9.56
C VAL A 25 6.94 3.02 -8.54
N GLY A 26 6.16 3.81 -7.79
CA GLY A 26 5.18 3.29 -6.85
C GLY A 26 4.11 2.44 -7.52
N TYR A 27 3.56 2.89 -8.65
CA TYR A 27 2.51 2.21 -9.39
C TYR A 27 2.95 0.82 -9.89
N ASP A 28 4.16 0.73 -10.46
CA ASP A 28 4.72 -0.55 -10.91
C ASP A 28 4.94 -1.51 -9.73
N VAL A 29 5.46 -0.99 -8.60
CA VAL A 29 5.62 -1.78 -7.35
C VAL A 29 4.27 -2.28 -6.85
N GLY A 30 3.26 -1.41 -6.75
CA GLY A 30 1.91 -1.73 -6.33
C GLY A 30 1.24 -2.77 -7.23
N ARG A 31 1.39 -2.60 -8.55
CA ARG A 31 0.82 -3.51 -9.56
C ARG A 31 1.46 -4.89 -9.49
N THR A 32 2.78 -4.97 -9.39
CA THR A 32 3.52 -6.24 -9.38
C THR A 32 3.36 -7.00 -8.07
N PHE A 33 3.33 -6.29 -6.93
CA PHE A 33 3.24 -6.90 -5.60
C PHE A 33 1.87 -6.78 -4.94
N GLY A 34 0.84 -6.36 -5.68
CA GLY A 34 -0.49 -6.05 -5.14
C GLY A 34 -1.12 -7.21 -4.36
N ALA A 35 -0.94 -8.45 -4.79
CA ALA A 35 -1.42 -9.61 -4.03
C ALA A 35 -0.74 -9.76 -2.66
N ILE A 36 0.57 -9.47 -2.57
CA ILE A 36 1.34 -9.51 -1.32
C ILE A 36 0.91 -8.35 -0.43
N ILE A 37 0.77 -7.15 -1.00
CA ILE A 37 0.32 -5.94 -0.27
C ILE A 37 -1.07 -6.18 0.31
N LYS A 38 -2.05 -6.61 -0.51
CA LYS A 38 -3.41 -6.92 -0.04
C LYS A 38 -3.42 -7.97 1.06
N ASN A 39 -2.65 -9.05 0.90
CA ASN A 39 -2.57 -10.09 1.92
C ASN A 39 -1.95 -9.55 3.23
N PHE A 40 -0.91 -8.71 3.15
CA PHE A 40 -0.34 -8.06 4.32
C PHE A 40 -1.36 -7.15 5.02
N LEU A 41 -2.09 -6.32 4.28
CA LEU A 41 -3.13 -5.44 4.84
C LEU A 41 -4.25 -6.26 5.50
N GLN A 42 -4.66 -7.37 4.90
CA GLN A 42 -5.68 -8.27 5.46
C GLN A 42 -5.23 -8.93 6.76
N LEU A 43 -3.95 -9.27 6.88
CA LEU A 43 -3.40 -10.00 8.04
C LEU A 43 -2.82 -9.08 9.13
N SER A 44 -2.78 -7.76 8.91
CA SER A 44 -2.19 -6.82 9.85
C SER A 44 -3.15 -6.49 11.01
N ASN A 45 -2.99 -7.16 12.14
CA ASN A 45 -3.80 -6.89 13.34
C ASN A 45 -3.73 -5.43 13.79
N PRO A 46 -2.55 -4.77 13.89
CA PRO A 46 -2.49 -3.37 14.31
C PRO A 46 -3.28 -2.43 13.40
N LEU A 47 -3.23 -2.68 12.08
CA LEU A 47 -3.99 -1.90 11.10
C LEU A 47 -5.50 -2.10 11.30
N ASN A 48 -5.95 -3.36 11.34
CA ASN A 48 -7.37 -3.69 11.30
C ASN A 48 -8.08 -3.48 12.65
N GLU A 49 -7.39 -3.70 13.76
CA GLU A 49 -7.99 -3.65 15.11
C GLU A 49 -7.78 -2.31 15.82
N SER A 50 -6.77 -1.52 15.41
CA SER A 50 -6.44 -0.24 16.07
C SER A 50 -6.46 0.94 15.10
N TYR A 51 -5.64 0.92 14.05
CA TYR A 51 -5.43 2.12 13.23
C TYR A 51 -6.62 2.50 12.36
N LEU A 52 -7.25 1.54 11.68
CA LEU A 52 -8.45 1.81 10.87
C LEU A 52 -9.64 2.24 11.74
N PRO A 53 -9.93 1.58 12.89
CA PRO A 53 -10.93 2.09 13.82
C PRO A 53 -10.67 3.54 14.27
N LEU A 54 -9.42 3.89 14.60
CA LEU A 54 -9.06 5.27 14.96
C LEU A 54 -9.24 6.23 13.79
N TYR A 55 -8.75 5.87 12.59
CA TYR A 55 -8.92 6.69 11.39
C TYR A 55 -10.40 6.93 11.04
N ASN A 56 -11.29 6.01 11.40
CA ASN A 56 -12.71 6.14 11.15
C ASN A 56 -13.43 7.11 12.10
N THR A 57 -12.81 7.50 13.21
CA THR A 57 -13.33 8.60 14.05
C THR A 57 -12.98 9.95 13.45
N ASP A 58 -13.76 10.98 13.77
CA ASP A 58 -13.52 12.34 13.26
C ASP A 58 -12.19 12.89 13.78
N GLU A 59 -11.85 12.64 15.05
CA GLU A 59 -10.60 13.06 15.66
C GLU A 59 -9.40 12.34 15.03
N GLY A 60 -9.50 11.03 14.83
CA GLY A 60 -8.40 10.26 14.23
C GLY A 60 -8.18 10.62 12.76
N ARG A 61 -9.27 10.82 11.99
CA ARG A 61 -9.17 11.33 10.61
C ARG A 61 -8.53 12.70 10.55
N LYS A 62 -8.87 13.60 11.49
CA LYS A 62 -8.26 14.93 11.58
C LYS A 62 -6.75 14.84 11.81
N VAL A 63 -6.31 14.07 12.81
CA VAL A 63 -4.87 13.88 13.11
C VAL A 63 -4.14 13.25 11.93
N TYR A 64 -4.75 12.25 11.28
CA TYR A 64 -4.19 11.63 10.07
C TYR A 64 -3.99 12.68 8.97
N ASN A 65 -5.00 13.50 8.68
CA ASN A 65 -4.93 14.52 7.64
C ASN A 65 -3.90 15.62 7.96
N GLU A 66 -3.81 16.08 9.19
CA GLU A 66 -2.79 17.06 9.62
C GLU A 66 -1.37 16.49 9.43
N THR A 67 -1.18 15.22 9.77
CA THR A 67 0.08 14.51 9.55
C THR A 67 0.35 14.29 8.05
N LEU A 68 -0.69 14.00 7.26
CA LEU A 68 -0.63 13.90 5.80
C LEU A 68 -0.10 15.17 5.17
N GLU A 69 -0.67 16.31 5.54
CA GLU A 69 -0.26 17.61 5.02
C GLU A 69 1.17 17.99 5.44
N SER A 70 1.57 17.68 6.67
CA SER A 70 2.94 17.94 7.15
C SER A 70 3.98 17.14 6.36
N VAL A 71 3.74 15.84 6.16
CA VAL A 71 4.65 14.97 5.41
C VAL A 71 4.61 15.28 3.92
N LYS A 72 3.46 15.66 3.34
CA LYS A 72 3.38 16.11 1.94
C LYS A 72 4.29 17.32 1.67
N LYS A 73 4.38 18.26 2.61
CA LYS A 73 5.27 19.42 2.50
C LYS A 73 6.74 19.04 2.64
N SER A 74 7.02 18.11 3.55
CA SER A 74 8.40 17.76 3.91
C SER A 74 9.02 16.74 2.95
N PHE A 75 8.20 15.81 2.44
CA PHE A 75 8.61 14.65 1.65
C PHE A 75 7.60 14.35 0.52
N PRO A 76 7.33 15.31 -0.39
CA PRO A 76 6.31 15.15 -1.43
C PRO A 76 6.55 13.93 -2.33
N GLN A 77 7.82 13.60 -2.60
CA GLN A 77 8.23 12.50 -3.44
C GLN A 77 7.83 11.12 -2.87
N TYR A 78 8.00 10.92 -1.56
CA TYR A 78 7.57 9.68 -0.91
C TYR A 78 6.05 9.54 -0.88
N ILE A 79 5.32 10.66 -0.81
CA ILE A 79 3.85 10.60 -0.88
C ILE A 79 3.39 10.21 -2.27
N GLN A 80 3.99 10.76 -3.33
CA GLN A 80 3.69 10.33 -4.69
C GLN A 80 3.97 8.84 -4.92
N GLU A 81 5.07 8.32 -4.35
CA GLU A 81 5.40 6.90 -4.44
C GLU A 81 4.40 6.00 -3.68
N LEU A 82 3.96 6.42 -2.49
CA LEU A 82 2.93 5.71 -1.74
C LEU A 82 1.56 5.77 -2.44
N GLU A 83 1.20 6.91 -3.04
CA GLU A 83 -0.02 7.08 -3.85
C GLU A 83 0.00 6.14 -5.05
N GLY A 84 1.11 6.10 -5.79
CA GLY A 84 1.31 5.14 -6.88
C GLY A 84 1.19 3.70 -6.40
N THR A 85 1.83 3.36 -5.27
CA THR A 85 1.77 2.01 -4.68
C THR A 85 0.35 1.60 -4.32
N ALA A 86 -0.44 2.51 -3.73
CA ALA A 86 -1.84 2.28 -3.38
C ALA A 86 -2.68 2.01 -4.64
N ASP A 87 -2.55 2.88 -5.65
CA ASP A 87 -3.30 2.79 -6.91
C ASP A 87 -2.95 1.53 -7.69
N GLY A 88 -1.65 1.23 -7.84
CA GLY A 88 -1.16 0.03 -8.51
C GLY A 88 -1.62 -1.25 -7.80
N ALA A 89 -1.62 -1.24 -6.48
CA ALA A 89 -2.15 -2.34 -5.67
C ALA A 89 -3.68 -2.35 -5.59
N GLN A 90 -4.39 -1.33 -6.08
CA GLN A 90 -5.84 -1.17 -5.96
C GLN A 90 -6.32 -1.27 -4.50
N VAL A 91 -5.70 -0.48 -3.63
CA VAL A 91 -6.08 -0.36 -2.21
C VAL A 91 -6.20 1.12 -1.86
N GLU A 92 -7.01 1.42 -0.84
CA GLU A 92 -7.15 2.78 -0.34
C GLU A 92 -5.82 3.32 0.20
N PHE A 93 -5.46 4.55 -0.17
CA PHE A 93 -4.19 5.18 0.23
C PHE A 93 -3.96 5.19 1.75
N HIS A 94 -5.00 5.47 2.54
CA HIS A 94 -4.93 5.48 4.01
C HIS A 94 -4.67 4.11 4.65
N LYS A 95 -4.61 3.03 3.86
CA LYS A 95 -4.22 1.69 4.34
C LYS A 95 -2.73 1.42 4.18
N VAL A 96 -2.04 2.17 3.33
CA VAL A 96 -0.60 2.02 3.07
C VAL A 96 0.24 3.17 3.67
N ARG A 97 -0.40 4.05 4.45
CA ARG A 97 0.21 5.20 5.12
C ARG A 97 -0.26 5.30 6.57
#